data_AF-A0A2V6YRC9-F1
#
_entry.id   AF-A0A2V6YRC9-F1
#
_cell.length_a   1.000
_cell.length_b   1.000
_cell.length_c   1.000
_cell.angle_alpha   90.00
_cell.angle_beta   90.00
_cell.angle_gamma   90.00
#
_symmetry.space_group_name_H-M   'P 1'
#
loop_
_entity.id
_entity.type
_entity.pdbx_description
1 polymer ?
#
loop_
_entity_poly.entity_id
_entity_poly.type
_entity_poly.pdbx_seq_one_letter_code
_entity_poly.pdbx_strand_id
1 'polypeptide(L)'
;MKPHTVYSFTCEPYPTFLIAGHLGHNCEHHLIPFFGKAHIAYMPRTRIVGLSKIPRLVEMYSRRLQVQERLTTQIANTLNEALQPRGVAVVMEAIHLCMLMRGVEKQNSKAVTSAMLGSFRDRPETRAEFMELIKSGRGLQI
;
A
#
# COMPACT_ATOMS: atom_id res chain seq x y z
N MET A 1 4.63 -5.25 -25.26
CA MET A 1 4.69 -4.66 -23.90
C MET A 1 5.42 -5.64 -22.98
N LYS A 2 6.31 -5.21 -22.08
CA LYS A 2 6.96 -6.17 -21.16
C LYS A 2 6.04 -6.44 -19.97
N PRO A 3 5.94 -7.69 -19.49
CA PRO A 3 5.06 -8.01 -18.37
C PRO A 3 5.52 -7.25 -17.11
N HIS A 4 4.55 -6.67 -16.41
CA HIS A 4 4.70 -6.16 -15.06
C HIS A 4 3.75 -6.97 -14.17
N THR A 5 4.11 -7.16 -12.90
CA THR A 5 3.26 -7.93 -12.00
C THR A 5 2.60 -7.01 -11.00
N VAL A 6 1.28 -7.10 -10.93
CA VAL A 6 0.43 -6.35 -9.99
C VAL A 6 0.06 -7.26 -8.84
N TYR A 7 0.33 -6.83 -7.62
CA TYR A 7 -0.02 -7.52 -6.39
C TYR A 7 -0.94 -6.64 -5.57
N SER A 8 -2.05 -7.21 -5.13
CA SER A 8 -3.01 -6.54 -4.25
C SER A 8 -3.21 -7.41 -3.02
N PHE A 9 -3.15 -6.82 -1.84
CA PHE A 9 -3.51 -7.52 -0.61
C PHE A 9 -4.14 -6.56 0.39
N THR A 10 -4.99 -7.11 1.25
CA THR A 10 -5.64 -6.38 2.32
C THR A 10 -4.68 -6.27 3.50
N CYS A 11 -4.42 -5.05 3.95
CA CYS A 11 -3.82 -4.78 5.24
C CYS A 11 -4.95 -4.87 6.27
N GLU A 12 -5.17 -6.06 6.82
CA GLU A 12 -6.20 -6.26 7.83
C GLU A 12 -5.87 -5.54 9.15
N PRO A 13 -6.87 -5.02 9.87
CA PRO A 13 -6.68 -4.54 11.23
C PRO A 13 -6.39 -5.72 12.16
N TYR A 14 -5.19 -5.79 12.73
CA TYR A 14 -4.96 -6.65 13.90
C TYR A 14 -5.67 -6.04 15.12
N PRO A 15 -6.43 -6.82 15.90
CA PRO A 15 -7.32 -6.30 16.94
C PRO A 15 -6.54 -5.52 18.01
N THR A 16 -6.95 -4.27 18.25
CA THR A 16 -6.20 -3.28 19.04
C THR A 16 -6.77 -3.07 20.46
N PHE A 17 -7.39 -4.07 21.11
CA PHE A 17 -7.64 -4.01 22.56
C PHE A 17 -7.57 -5.37 23.26
N LEU A 18 -6.38 -5.72 23.75
CA LEU A 18 -6.10 -6.19 25.12
C LEU A 18 -4.56 -6.29 25.31
N ILE A 19 -4.10 -6.07 26.53
CA ILE A 19 -2.70 -5.95 26.98
C ILE A 19 -1.76 -6.99 26.32
N ALA A 20 -0.56 -6.53 25.89
CA ALA A 20 0.60 -7.28 25.36
C ALA A 20 0.77 -7.41 23.82
N GLY A 21 1.52 -6.47 23.22
CA GLY A 21 2.65 -6.86 22.36
C GLY A 21 2.47 -7.13 20.86
N HIS A 22 1.43 -6.65 20.16
CA HIS A 22 1.35 -6.77 18.69
C HIS A 22 0.95 -5.46 17.97
N LEU A 23 1.69 -5.14 16.90
CA LEU A 23 1.73 -3.82 16.23
C LEU A 23 0.85 -3.75 14.97
N GLY A 24 -0.09 -2.80 14.94
CA GLY A 24 -0.83 -2.34 13.75
C GLY A 24 -0.47 -0.89 13.37
N HIS A 25 -0.91 -0.44 12.19
CA HIS A 25 -0.69 0.93 11.70
C HIS A 25 -1.50 1.94 12.50
N ASN A 26 -0.85 2.81 13.27
CA ASN A 26 -1.52 3.89 13.98
C ASN A 26 -1.26 5.22 13.29
N CYS A 27 -2.30 6.02 13.09
CA CYS A 27 -2.14 7.41 12.69
C CYS A 27 -1.35 8.13 13.78
N GLU A 28 -0.17 8.67 13.44
CA GLU A 28 0.72 9.27 14.44
C GLU A 28 0.09 10.44 15.21
N HIS A 29 -0.88 11.13 14.60
CA HIS A 29 -1.57 12.27 15.20
C HIS A 29 -2.46 11.90 16.39
N HIS A 30 -2.97 10.66 16.42
CA HIS A 30 -4.02 10.28 17.37
C HIS A 30 -3.80 8.90 18.01
N LEU A 31 -2.78 8.16 17.60
CA LEU A 31 -2.51 6.80 18.06
C LEU A 31 -3.71 5.84 17.82
N ILE A 32 -4.50 6.16 16.79
CA ILE A 32 -5.70 5.43 16.40
C ILE A 32 -5.43 4.74 15.06
N PRO A 33 -5.85 3.48 14.87
CA PRO A 33 -5.48 2.74 13.69
C PRO A 33 -6.15 3.23 12.40
N PHE A 34 -5.47 2.98 11.28
CA PHE A 34 -6.05 3.00 9.94
C PHE A 34 -5.76 1.66 9.26
N PHE A 35 -6.69 1.18 8.45
CA PHE A 35 -6.59 -0.11 7.77
C PHE A 35 -7.17 -0.01 6.37
N GLY A 36 -6.77 -0.93 5.48
CA GLY A 36 -7.02 -0.73 4.06
C GLY A 36 -6.37 -1.76 3.15
N LYS A 37 -6.16 -1.40 1.89
CA LYS A 37 -5.51 -2.26 0.89
C LYS A 37 -4.29 -1.57 0.30
N ALA A 38 -3.27 -2.37 0.01
CA ALA A 38 -2.09 -1.94 -0.70
C ALA A 38 -2.04 -2.66 -2.05
N HIS A 39 -1.95 -1.88 -3.12
CA HIS A 39 -1.70 -2.34 -4.48
C HIS A 39 -0.27 -1.97 -4.86
N ILE A 40 0.54 -2.97 -5.16
CA ILE A 40 1.96 -2.82 -5.45
C ILE A 40 2.25 -3.48 -6.78
N ALA A 41 2.84 -2.73 -7.70
CA ALA A 41 3.36 -3.25 -8.95
C ALA A 41 4.81 -2.84 -9.14
N TYR A 42 5.58 -3.69 -9.80
CA TYR A 42 6.92 -3.33 -10.27
C TYR A 42 7.22 -4.00 -11.60
N MET A 43 8.10 -3.37 -12.38
CA MET A 43 8.56 -3.89 -13.66
C MET A 43 10.01 -4.36 -13.52
N PRO A 44 10.25 -5.69 -13.41
CA PRO A 44 11.59 -6.20 -13.16
C PRO A 44 12.57 -5.83 -14.29
N ARG A 45 13.83 -5.59 -13.92
CA ARG A 45 14.93 -5.43 -14.87
C ARG A 45 15.72 -6.74 -14.97
N THR A 46 16.30 -7.15 -13.85
CA THR A 46 17.09 -8.39 -13.69
C THR A 46 16.77 -9.13 -12.39
N ARG A 47 16.30 -8.41 -11.36
CA ARG A 47 15.95 -8.97 -10.05
C ARG A 47 14.43 -9.13 -9.94
N ILE A 48 14.02 -10.27 -9.38
CA ILE A 48 12.63 -10.60 -9.08
C ILE A 48 12.54 -10.88 -7.58
N VAL A 49 11.58 -10.24 -6.91
CA VAL A 49 11.32 -10.49 -5.50
C VAL A 49 10.30 -11.61 -5.34
N GLY A 50 10.52 -12.48 -4.36
CA GLY A 50 9.54 -13.51 -3.99
C GLY A 50 8.23 -12.88 -3.51
N LEU A 51 7.11 -13.45 -3.95
CA LEU A 51 5.76 -12.95 -3.67
C LEU A 51 5.51 -12.63 -2.20
N SER A 52 5.94 -13.51 -1.31
CA SER A 52 5.74 -13.39 0.13
C SER A 52 6.52 -12.25 0.79
N LYS A 53 7.50 -11.64 0.10
CA LYS A 53 8.30 -10.55 0.66
C LYS A 53 7.65 -9.18 0.52
N ILE A 54 6.80 -8.98 -0.48
CA ILE A 54 6.04 -7.73 -0.66
C ILE A 54 5.10 -7.47 0.53
N PRO A 55 4.21 -8.40 0.95
CA PRO A 55 3.36 -8.17 2.10
C PRO A 55 4.16 -8.02 3.40
N ARG A 56 5.26 -8.78 3.57
CA ARG A 56 6.16 -8.62 4.72
C ARG A 56 6.84 -7.25 4.78
N LEU A 57 7.18 -6.67 3.62
CA LEU A 57 7.74 -5.33 3.54
C LEU A 57 6.74 -4.29 4.02
N VAL A 58 5.50 -4.39 3.54
CA VAL A 58 4.43 -3.50 3.98
C VAL A 58 4.22 -3.65 5.48
N GLU A 59 4.07 -4.87 5.97
CA GLU A 59 3.91 -5.18 7.40
C GLU A 59 5.05 -4.60 8.26
N MET A 60 6.30 -4.68 7.79
CA MET A 60 7.45 -4.15 8.51
C MET A 60 7.37 -2.63 8.70
N TYR A 61 6.98 -1.88 7.66
CA TYR A 61 6.73 -0.43 7.79
C TYR A 61 5.45 -0.15 8.58
N SER A 62 4.50 -1.08 8.56
CA SER A 62 3.19 -0.94 9.20
C SER A 62 3.26 -0.84 10.71
N ARG A 63 4.25 -1.53 11.29
CA ARG A 63 4.40 -1.73 12.73
C ARG A 63 4.98 -0.50 13.45
N ARG A 64 4.66 0.71 12.99
CA ARG A 64 5.14 1.98 13.53
C ARG A 64 3.99 2.98 13.56
N LEU A 65 4.18 4.09 14.27
CA LEU A 65 3.33 5.27 14.05
C LEU A 65 3.56 5.75 12.62
N GLN A 66 2.48 5.88 11.87
CA GLN A 66 2.53 6.09 10.44
C GLN A 66 1.62 7.23 9.99
N VAL A 67 2.05 7.79 8.86
CA VAL A 67 1.26 8.67 7.99
C VAL A 67 1.16 7.96 6.65
N GLN A 68 -0.05 7.84 6.10
CA GLN A 68 -0.34 6.98 4.95
C GLN A 68 0.53 7.37 3.74
N GLU A 69 0.75 8.66 3.52
CA GLU A 69 1.57 9.24 2.46
C GLU A 69 3.02 8.80 2.56
N ARG A 70 3.58 8.85 3.78
CA ARG A 70 4.95 8.44 4.06
C ARG A 70 5.11 6.93 3.92
N LEU A 71 4.18 6.15 4.46
CA LEU A 71 4.17 4.70 4.30
C LEU A 71 4.19 4.30 2.82
N THR A 72 3.32 4.92 2.02
CA THR A 72 3.22 4.67 0.57
C THR A 72 4.56 4.93 -0.12
N THR A 73 5.20 6.06 0.22
CA THR A 73 6.48 6.46 -0.37
C THR A 73 7.65 5.56 0.09
N GLN A 74 7.66 5.16 1.38
CA GLN A 74 8.68 4.27 1.94
C GLN A 74 8.68 2.91 1.24
N ILE A 75 7.51 2.33 1.02
CA ILE A 75 7.37 1.05 0.31
C ILE A 75 7.91 1.17 -1.13
N ALA A 76 7.50 2.22 -1.85
CA ALA A 76 7.90 2.43 -3.23
C ALA A 76 9.43 2.60 -3.36
N ASN A 77 10.02 3.45 -2.53
CA ASN A 77 11.46 3.72 -2.54
C ASN A 77 12.26 2.46 -2.16
N THR A 78 11.82 1.71 -1.15
CA THR A 78 12.53 0.51 -0.72
C THR A 78 12.54 -0.57 -1.81
N LEU A 79 11.42 -0.77 -2.51
CA LEU A 79 11.37 -1.67 -3.66
C LEU A 79 12.27 -1.19 -4.79
N ASN A 80 12.30 0.13 -5.04
CA ASN A 80 13.14 0.70 -6.08
C ASN A 80 14.63 0.53 -5.77
N GLU A 81 15.05 0.80 -4.53
CA GLU A 81 16.44 0.68 -4.08
C GLU A 81 16.90 -0.78 -4.07
N ALA A 82 16.09 -1.70 -3.53
CA ALA A 82 16.47 -3.11 -3.38
C ALA A 82 16.52 -3.86 -4.72
N LEU A 83 15.56 -3.59 -5.63
CA LEU A 83 15.39 -4.35 -6.87
C LEU A 83 15.95 -3.64 -8.09
N GLN A 84 16.17 -2.33 -8.04
CA GLN A 84 16.52 -1.47 -9.17
C GLN A 84 15.67 -1.79 -10.42
N PRO A 85 14.32 -1.81 -10.27
CA PRO A 85 13.42 -2.17 -11.35
C PRO A 85 13.34 -1.04 -12.38
N ARG A 86 12.68 -1.31 -13.51
CA ARG A 86 12.37 -0.26 -14.49
C ARG A 86 11.36 0.76 -13.96
N GLY A 87 10.54 0.35 -13.01
CA GLY A 87 9.59 1.21 -12.32
C GLY A 87 8.88 0.47 -11.19
N VAL A 88 8.32 1.25 -10.28
CA VAL A 88 7.49 0.79 -9.14
C VAL A 88 6.23 1.65 -9.09
N ALA A 89 5.10 1.04 -8.77
CA ALA A 89 3.85 1.70 -8.46
C ALA A 89 3.30 1.16 -7.14
N VAL A 90 2.93 2.07 -6.24
CA VAL A 90 2.23 1.74 -5.00
C VAL A 90 0.99 2.62 -4.91
N VAL A 91 -0.17 2.02 -4.68
CA VAL A 91 -1.43 2.70 -4.37
C VAL A 91 -1.96 2.10 -3.09
N MET A 92 -2.29 2.94 -2.12
CA MET A 92 -2.92 2.51 -0.87
C MET A 92 -4.27 3.18 -0.73
N GLU A 93 -5.29 2.39 -0.42
CA GLU A 93 -6.60 2.88 0.00
C GLU A 93 -6.80 2.50 1.46
N ALA A 94 -7.16 3.46 2.31
CA ALA A 94 -7.35 3.19 3.73
C ALA A 94 -8.49 4.03 4.33
N ILE A 95 -9.05 3.46 5.39
CA ILE A 95 -10.05 4.09 6.24
C ILE A 95 -9.36 4.44 7.56
N HIS A 96 -9.53 5.69 7.99
CA HIS A 96 -8.91 6.23 9.19
C HIS A 96 -9.93 6.28 10.32
N LEU A 97 -9.76 5.48 11.37
CA LEU A 97 -10.70 5.50 12.50
C LEU A 97 -10.75 6.87 13.21
N CYS A 98 -9.68 7.66 13.12
CA CYS A 98 -9.67 9.03 13.63
C CYS A 98 -10.64 9.97 12.90
N MET A 99 -11.08 9.64 11.68
CA MET A 99 -12.13 10.38 10.97
C MET A 99 -13.53 9.79 11.17
N LEU A 100 -13.60 8.51 11.53
CA LEU A 100 -14.87 7.78 11.71
C LEU A 100 -15.44 7.92 13.11
N MET A 101 -14.58 7.78 14.12
CA MET A 101 -15.01 7.59 15.51
C MET A 101 -14.91 8.86 16.35
N ARG A 102 -14.38 9.96 15.78
CA ARG A 102 -14.19 11.22 16.48
C ARG A 102 -14.24 12.40 15.52
N GLY A 103 -14.56 13.58 16.07
CA GLY A 103 -14.54 14.84 15.33
C GLY A 103 -15.62 14.90 14.25
N VAL A 104 -15.22 14.86 12.98
CA VAL A 104 -16.12 15.06 11.82
C VAL A 104 -16.96 13.82 11.44
N GLU A 105 -16.66 12.66 12.03
CA GLU A 105 -17.45 11.41 11.97
C GLU A 105 -17.89 10.98 10.56
N LYS A 106 -16.99 11.06 9.58
CA LYS A 106 -17.28 10.75 8.17
C LYS A 106 -17.19 9.24 7.90
N GLN A 107 -18.30 8.54 8.13
CA GLN A 107 -18.43 7.08 8.02
C GLN A 107 -17.99 6.48 6.67
N ASN A 108 -18.10 7.25 5.60
CA ASN A 108 -17.75 6.82 4.24
C ASN A 108 -16.43 7.39 3.72
N SER A 109 -15.62 7.99 4.59
CA SER A 109 -14.34 8.58 4.19
C SER A 109 -13.31 7.50 3.87
N LYS A 110 -12.66 7.63 2.71
CA LYS A 110 -11.52 6.82 2.29
C LYS A 110 -10.41 7.73 1.81
N ALA A 111 -9.20 7.51 2.30
CA ALA A 111 -8.01 8.20 1.84
C ALA A 111 -7.26 7.30 0.85
N VAL A 112 -6.92 7.87 -0.31
CA VAL A 112 -6.13 7.17 -1.34
C VAL A 112 -4.81 7.92 -1.52
N THR A 113 -3.70 7.18 -1.42
CA THR A 113 -2.34 7.69 -1.63
C THR A 113 -1.66 6.88 -2.72
N SER A 114 -0.74 7.50 -3.45
CA SER A 114 0.01 6.80 -4.48
C SER A 114 1.45 7.28 -4.59
N ALA A 115 2.35 6.37 -4.98
CA ALA A 115 3.74 6.66 -5.32
C ALA A 115 4.11 5.91 -6.60
N MET A 116 4.52 6.67 -7.62
CA MET A 116 4.89 6.15 -8.94
C MET A 116 6.36 6.49 -9.23
N LEU A 117 7.15 5.51 -9.63
CA LEU A 117 8.60 5.61 -9.90
C LEU A 117 8.94 4.98 -11.26
N GLY A 118 9.97 5.53 -11.92
CA GLY A 118 10.47 5.05 -13.22
C GLY A 118 9.36 4.96 -14.27
N SER A 119 9.29 3.84 -14.99
CA SER A 119 8.30 3.60 -16.05
C SER A 119 6.85 3.93 -15.67
N PHE A 120 6.42 3.73 -14.42
CA PHE A 120 5.04 4.07 -13.99
C PHE A 120 4.80 5.58 -13.81
N ARG A 121 5.87 6.36 -13.60
CA ARG A 121 5.83 7.83 -13.59
C ARG A 121 5.90 8.38 -15.01
N ASP A 122 6.87 7.89 -15.77
CA ASP A 122 7.27 8.48 -17.04
C ASP A 122 6.37 8.08 -18.21
N ARG A 123 5.66 6.94 -18.10
CA ARG A 123 4.82 6.40 -19.18
C ARG A 123 3.34 6.37 -18.78
N PRO A 124 2.51 7.27 -19.33
CA PRO A 124 1.08 7.32 -19.04
C PRO A 124 0.36 6.00 -19.33
N GLU A 125 0.74 5.28 -20.38
CA GLU A 125 0.08 4.02 -20.78
C GLU A 125 0.29 2.93 -19.73
N THR A 126 1.51 2.79 -19.21
CA THR A 126 1.83 1.81 -18.15
C THR A 126 1.13 2.17 -16.83
N ARG A 127 1.01 3.46 -16.53
CA ARG A 127 0.22 3.91 -15.38
C ARG A 127 -1.26 3.60 -15.56
N ALA A 128 -1.83 3.86 -16.73
CA ALA A 128 -3.23 3.60 -17.02
C ALA A 128 -3.57 2.12 -16.89
N GLU A 129 -2.74 1.24 -17.46
CA GLU A 129 -2.88 -0.22 -17.36
C GLU A 129 -2.87 -0.69 -15.90
N PHE A 130 -1.93 -0.21 -15.09
CA PHE A 130 -1.90 -0.51 -13.65
C PHE A 130 -3.18 -0.04 -12.93
N MET A 131 -3.63 1.18 -13.20
CA MET A 131 -4.85 1.73 -12.61
C MET A 131 -6.12 0.98 -13.06
N GLU A 132 -6.12 0.41 -14.26
CA GLU A 132 -7.20 -0.45 -14.75
C GLU A 132 -7.18 -1.82 -14.05
N LEU A 133 -6.00 -2.43 -13.90
CA LEU A 133 -5.83 -3.71 -13.20
C LEU A 133 -6.27 -3.67 -11.74
N ILE A 134 -5.97 -2.60 -11.01
CA ILE A 134 -6.43 -2.46 -9.61
C ILE A 134 -7.95 -2.22 -9.52
N LYS A 135 -8.57 -1.62 -10.55
CA LYS A 135 -10.02 -1.43 -10.62
C LYS A 135 -10.76 -2.73 -10.96
N SER A 136 -10.19 -3.53 -11.85
CA SER A 136 -10.74 -4.82 -12.30
C SER A 136 -10.50 -5.96 -11.30
N GLY A 137 -9.49 -5.84 -10.43
CA GLY A 137 -9.16 -6.79 -9.35
C GLY A 137 -10.24 -7.01 -8.27
N ARG A 138 -11.46 -6.48 -8.43
CA ARG A 138 -12.65 -6.86 -7.64
C ARG A 138 -13.20 -8.26 -7.99
N GLY A 139 -12.57 -8.99 -8.93
CA GLY A 139 -13.06 -10.24 -9.51
C GLY A 139 -12.53 -11.57 -8.96
N LEU A 140 -11.69 -11.62 -7.92
CA LEU A 140 -11.35 -12.88 -7.25
C LEU A 140 -11.95 -12.91 -5.85
N GLN A 141 -13.20 -13.37 -5.80
CA GLN A 141 -13.72 -14.07 -4.62
C GLN A 141 -13.13 -15.48 -4.68
N ILE A 142 -12.30 -15.84 -3.72
CA ILE A 142 -11.99 -17.23 -3.40
C ILE A 142 -12.84 -17.58 -2.19
#